data_AF-A0A165YVV2-F1
#
_entry.id   AF-A0A165YVV2-F1
#
_cell.length_a   1.000
_cell.length_b   1.000
_cell.length_c   1.000
_cell.angle_alpha   90.00
_cell.angle_beta   90.00
_cell.angle_gamma   90.00
#
_symmetry.space_group_name_H-M   'P 1'
#
loop_
_entity.id
_entity.type
_entity.pdbx_description
1 polymer ?
#
loop_
_entity_poly.entity_id
_entity_poly.type
_entity_poly.pdbx_seq_one_letter_code
_entity_poly.pdbx_strand_id
1 'polypeptide(L)'
;MPVQFFIAFYRSGVPMKYHWVLVATDDGIPSSTEPIKCFEIMQERILDDTGPEPIVVPVWETQLGKRTQLSDKTSNFRGLVMFPPCTDESVTLESVYDVLENVPAMPPSIANSKDERKRQDWTCAKWIIDILLEFGPIWGLEFNRSMNTETMLYYEIYKQAHKLDEAFGSPTRREYAKDGSLVNCVPFPQEYVEMA
;
A
#
# COMPACT_ATOMS: atom_id res chain seq x y z
N MET A 1 -9.51 16.56 -8.56
CA MET A 1 -10.35 15.41 -8.97
C MET A 1 -10.71 14.65 -7.69
N PRO A 2 -11.66 13.70 -7.67
CA PRO A 2 -11.82 12.84 -6.50
C PRO A 2 -10.49 12.17 -6.15
N VAL A 3 -10.23 12.02 -4.85
CA VAL A 3 -9.05 11.28 -4.38
C VAL A 3 -9.10 9.85 -4.90
N GLN A 4 -7.96 9.29 -5.30
CA GLN A 4 -7.83 7.92 -5.77
C GLN A 4 -6.65 7.25 -5.10
N PHE A 5 -6.86 6.00 -4.67
CA PHE A 5 -5.83 5.19 -4.04
C PHE A 5 -5.15 4.25 -5.04
N PHE A 6 -3.88 4.01 -4.80
CA PHE A 6 -3.03 3.13 -5.58
C PHE A 6 -2.15 2.31 -4.64
N ILE A 7 -1.87 1.06 -5.02
CA ILE A 7 -0.79 0.28 -4.40
C ILE A 7 0.30 0.08 -5.45
N ALA A 8 1.49 0.60 -5.16
CA ALA A 8 2.68 0.38 -5.94
C ALA A 8 3.39 -0.91 -5.52
N PHE A 9 3.76 -1.72 -6.51
CA PHE A 9 4.39 -3.03 -6.30
C PHE A 9 5.85 -3.02 -6.73
N TYR A 10 6.71 -3.49 -5.84
CA TYR A 10 8.14 -3.62 -6.07
C TYR A 10 8.58 -5.06 -5.87
N ARG A 11 9.42 -5.59 -6.77
CA ARG A 11 9.94 -6.96 -6.61
C ARG A 11 10.94 -7.01 -5.45
N SER A 12 10.75 -7.95 -4.53
CA SER A 12 11.62 -8.14 -3.36
C SER A 12 12.87 -8.99 -3.60
N GLY A 13 13.10 -9.43 -4.84
CA GLY A 13 14.14 -10.42 -5.19
C GLY A 13 13.70 -11.87 -4.97
N VAL A 14 12.68 -12.12 -4.15
CA VAL A 14 12.04 -13.43 -4.00
C VAL A 14 10.94 -13.59 -5.07
N PRO A 15 10.87 -14.73 -5.79
CA PRO A 15 9.80 -14.99 -6.76
C PRO A 15 8.43 -14.86 -6.11
N MET A 16 7.50 -14.17 -6.77
CA MET A 16 6.14 -13.96 -6.26
C MET A 16 6.12 -13.36 -4.84
N LYS A 17 7.00 -12.40 -4.57
CA LYS A 17 6.90 -11.60 -3.35
C LYS A 17 7.18 -10.16 -3.69
N TYR A 18 6.20 -9.33 -3.37
CA TYR A 18 6.25 -7.90 -3.64
C TYR A 18 6.30 -7.12 -2.34
N HIS A 19 7.06 -6.04 -2.36
CA HIS A 19 6.91 -4.97 -1.40
C HIS A 19 5.82 -4.02 -1.88
N TRP A 20 4.96 -3.60 -0.95
CA TRP A 20 3.78 -2.80 -1.24
C TRP A 20 4.00 -1.39 -0.72
N VAL A 21 3.53 -0.40 -1.46
CA VAL A 21 3.54 1.00 -1.05
C VAL A 21 2.17 1.59 -1.37
N LEU A 22 1.50 2.15 -0.38
CA LEU A 22 0.24 2.85 -0.54
C LEU A 22 0.50 4.28 -1.01
N VAL A 23 -0.31 4.72 -1.97
CA VAL A 23 -0.24 6.05 -2.57
C VAL A 23 -1.65 6.57 -2.76
N ALA A 24 -1.85 7.86 -2.53
CA ALA A 24 -3.10 8.56 -2.84
C ALA A 24 -2.80 9.79 -3.70
N THR A 25 -3.70 10.13 -4.62
CA THR A 25 -3.61 11.34 -5.45
C THR A 25 -5.00 11.94 -5.66
N ASP A 26 -5.08 13.23 -5.97
CA ASP A 26 -6.29 13.93 -6.42
C ASP A 26 -6.12 14.55 -7.82
N ASP A 27 -5.00 14.25 -8.48
CA ASP A 27 -4.54 14.79 -9.76
C ASP A 27 -4.31 13.70 -10.83
N GLY A 28 -4.81 12.48 -10.61
CA GLY A 28 -4.78 11.38 -11.57
C GLY A 28 -3.71 10.34 -11.28
N ILE A 29 -3.27 9.59 -12.29
CA ILE A 29 -2.33 8.49 -12.10
C ILE A 29 -0.96 9.06 -11.71
N PRO A 30 -0.35 8.58 -10.60
CA PRO A 30 0.92 9.11 -10.12
C PRO A 30 2.05 8.82 -11.10
N SER A 31 2.89 9.83 -11.34
CA SER A 31 4.10 9.69 -12.13
C SER A 31 5.10 8.76 -11.47
N SER A 32 5.83 8.01 -12.30
CA SER A 32 6.92 7.18 -11.83
C SER A 32 8.12 7.98 -11.31
N THR A 33 8.30 9.22 -11.80
CA THR A 33 9.52 10.02 -11.62
C THR A 33 9.31 11.34 -10.89
N GLU A 34 8.07 11.80 -10.74
CA GLU A 34 7.80 13.02 -9.96
C GLU A 34 7.68 12.73 -8.46
N PRO A 35 8.01 13.73 -7.62
CA PRO A 35 7.73 13.65 -6.20
C PRO A 35 6.26 13.33 -5.88
N ILE A 36 6.05 12.32 -5.03
CA ILE A 36 4.77 11.90 -4.49
C ILE A 36 4.96 11.37 -3.07
N LYS A 37 3.96 11.58 -2.22
CA LYS A 37 3.94 11.03 -0.87
C LYS A 37 3.58 9.55 -0.93
N CYS A 38 4.47 8.72 -0.39
CA CYS A 38 4.32 7.27 -0.32
C CYS A 38 4.19 6.83 1.13
N PHE A 39 3.37 5.80 1.36
CA PHE A 39 3.12 5.25 2.69
C PHE A 39 3.44 3.76 2.69
N GLU A 40 4.43 3.39 3.48
CA GLU A 40 4.90 2.02 3.63
C GLU A 40 5.46 1.83 5.04
N ILE A 41 5.52 0.58 5.49
CA ILE A 41 6.28 0.20 6.67
C ILE A 41 7.41 -0.73 6.28
N MET A 42 8.56 -0.57 6.94
CA MET A 42 9.71 -1.46 6.78
C MET A 42 10.16 -2.00 8.12
N GLN A 43 10.67 -3.22 8.11
CA GLN A 43 11.26 -3.84 9.28
C GLN A 43 12.73 -3.41 9.38
N GLU A 44 13.02 -2.53 10.32
CA GLU A 44 14.36 -2.08 10.63
C GLU A 44 14.95 -2.91 11.77
N ARG A 45 16.28 -3.00 11.80
CA ARG A 45 17.01 -3.67 12.88
C ARG A 45 17.57 -2.59 13.78
N ILE A 46 17.01 -2.45 14.97
CA ILE A 46 17.48 -1.50 15.95
C ILE A 46 18.27 -2.23 17.04
N LEU A 47 19.26 -1.53 17.60
CA LEU A 47 19.96 -1.99 18.79
C LEU A 47 19.13 -1.60 20.00
N ASP A 48 18.67 -2.59 20.76
CA ASP A 48 18.05 -2.39 22.07
C ASP A 48 19.14 -2.57 23.13
N ASP A 49 19.48 -1.47 23.79
CA ASP A 49 20.50 -1.35 24.84
C ASP A 49 19.87 -1.19 26.24
N THR A 50 18.57 -1.42 26.38
CA THR A 50 17.85 -1.28 27.67
C THR A 50 18.13 -2.43 28.65
N GLY A 51 18.72 -3.53 28.15
CA GLY A 51 19.11 -4.71 28.92
C GLY A 51 20.59 -4.74 29.34
N PRO A 52 21.01 -5.77 30.10
CA PRO A 52 22.41 -5.94 30.51
C PRO A 52 23.37 -6.23 29.34
N GLU A 53 22.85 -6.73 28.22
CA GLU A 53 23.59 -6.89 26.96
C GLU A 53 22.76 -6.32 25.81
N PRO A 54 23.39 -5.60 24.86
CA PRO A 54 22.68 -5.03 23.73
C PRO A 54 22.25 -6.13 22.75
N ILE A 55 20.98 -6.13 22.36
CA ILE A 55 20.40 -7.09 21.41
C ILE A 55 19.87 -6.37 20.18
N VAL A 56 19.96 -7.01 19.01
CA VAL A 56 19.37 -6.47 17.77
C VAL A 56 17.95 -6.99 17.64
N VAL A 57 16.97 -6.09 17.69
CA VAL A 57 15.55 -6.43 17.57
C VAL A 57 14.94 -5.85 16.29
N PRO A 58 14.09 -6.62 15.59
CA PRO A 58 13.37 -6.10 14.45
C PRO A 58 12.21 -5.21 14.91
N VAL A 59 12.13 -3.99 14.39
CA VAL A 59 11.03 -3.05 14.65
C VAL A 59 10.45 -2.57 13.33
N TRP A 60 9.12 -2.49 13.26
CA TRP A 60 8.43 -1.92 12.11
C TRP A 60 8.37 -0.41 12.25
N GLU A 61 8.80 0.30 11.22
CA GLU A 61 8.78 1.77 11.16
C GLU A 61 8.02 2.26 9.93
N THR A 62 7.22 3.30 10.11
CA THR A 62 6.59 4.05 9.00
C THR A 62 7.66 4.84 8.27
N GLN A 63 7.66 4.73 6.94
CA GLN A 63 8.68 5.33 6.10
C GLN A 63 8.14 6.60 5.44
N LEU A 64 7.78 7.58 6.26
CA LEU A 64 7.32 8.88 5.78
C LEU A 64 8.49 9.63 5.15
N GLY A 65 8.40 9.91 3.84
CA GLY A 65 9.38 10.74 3.12
C GLY A 65 10.71 10.06 2.74
N LYS A 66 10.97 8.79 3.11
CA LYS A 66 12.16 8.06 2.59
C LYS A 66 12.02 7.68 1.12
N ARG A 67 10.78 7.44 0.68
CA ARG A 67 10.42 7.26 -0.73
C ARG A 67 9.54 8.44 -1.13
N THR A 68 10.09 9.33 -1.96
CA THR A 68 9.32 10.43 -2.55
C THR A 68 8.95 10.17 -3.99
N GLN A 69 9.27 9.02 -4.59
CA GLN A 69 8.96 8.70 -5.99
C GLN A 69 8.63 7.22 -6.13
N LEU A 70 7.79 6.87 -7.10
CA LEU A 70 7.41 5.48 -7.36
C LEU A 70 8.55 4.67 -8.01
N SER A 71 9.42 5.31 -8.76
CA SER A 71 10.52 4.65 -9.45
C SER A 71 11.75 5.53 -9.48
N ASP A 72 12.89 4.96 -9.09
CA ASP A 72 14.20 5.47 -9.42
C ASP A 72 14.90 4.52 -10.42
N LYS A 73 16.07 4.92 -10.96
CA LYS A 73 16.85 4.12 -11.92
C LYS A 73 17.22 2.72 -11.43
N THR A 74 17.14 2.48 -10.12
CA THR A 74 17.49 1.22 -9.46
C THR A 74 16.27 0.48 -8.91
N SER A 75 15.06 1.02 -9.11
CA SER A 75 13.88 0.50 -8.44
C SER A 75 13.36 -0.76 -9.13
N ASN A 76 12.98 -1.73 -8.32
CA ASN A 76 12.31 -2.95 -8.76
C ASN A 76 10.81 -2.74 -9.01
N PHE A 77 10.40 -1.51 -9.39
CA PHE A 77 9.01 -1.12 -9.59
C PHE A 77 8.36 -1.91 -10.75
N ARG A 78 7.13 -2.39 -10.53
CA ARG A 78 6.38 -3.20 -11.51
C ARG A 78 5.13 -2.50 -12.05
N GLY A 79 4.55 -1.62 -11.25
CA GLY A 79 3.34 -0.89 -11.62
C GLY A 79 2.42 -0.67 -10.43
N LEU A 80 1.18 -0.30 -10.75
CA LEU A 80 0.16 0.12 -9.80
C LEU A 80 -1.08 -0.76 -9.90
N VAL A 81 -1.63 -1.14 -8.75
CA VAL A 81 -3.04 -1.50 -8.65
C VAL A 81 -3.82 -0.23 -8.36
N MET A 82 -4.79 0.10 -9.21
CA MET A 82 -5.59 1.33 -9.12
C MET A 82 -6.96 1.02 -8.52
N PHE A 83 -7.28 1.63 -7.38
CA PHE A 83 -8.65 1.56 -6.85
C PHE A 83 -9.56 2.52 -7.60
N PRO A 84 -10.89 2.34 -7.58
CA PRO A 84 -11.82 3.37 -8.01
C PRO A 84 -11.57 4.68 -7.25
N PRO A 85 -11.82 5.85 -7.87
CA PRO A 85 -11.81 7.11 -7.13
C PRO A 85 -12.84 7.10 -6.00
N CYS A 86 -12.50 7.74 -4.89
CA CYS A 86 -13.38 8.01 -3.77
C CYS A 86 -14.68 8.68 -4.26
N THR A 87 -15.83 8.17 -3.80
CA THR A 87 -17.13 8.72 -4.15
C THR A 87 -17.54 9.90 -3.27
N ASP A 88 -16.96 10.02 -2.07
CA ASP A 88 -17.22 11.12 -1.15
C ASP A 88 -16.42 12.36 -1.56
N GLU A 89 -17.12 13.40 -2.03
CA GLU A 89 -16.54 14.67 -2.48
C GLU A 89 -15.92 15.51 -1.35
N SER A 90 -16.24 15.20 -0.09
CA SER A 90 -15.66 15.89 1.07
C SER A 90 -14.24 15.42 1.41
N VAL A 91 -13.81 14.31 0.82
CA VAL A 91 -12.48 13.73 1.04
C VAL A 91 -11.44 14.55 0.28
N THR A 92 -10.46 15.07 1.01
CA THR A 92 -9.32 15.78 0.43
C THR A 92 -8.05 14.94 0.56
N LEU A 93 -7.09 15.17 -0.32
CA LEU A 93 -5.79 14.49 -0.25
C LEU A 93 -5.07 14.80 1.09
N GLU A 94 -5.23 16.03 1.58
CA GLU A 94 -4.69 16.46 2.87
C GLU A 94 -5.28 15.66 4.04
N SER A 95 -6.61 15.49 4.09
CA SER A 95 -7.23 14.72 5.18
C SER A 95 -6.85 13.25 5.18
N VAL A 96 -6.66 12.65 3.99
CA VAL A 96 -6.12 11.29 3.84
C VAL A 96 -4.70 11.21 4.38
N TYR A 97 -3.84 12.17 4.01
CA TYR A 97 -2.45 12.20 4.48
C TYR A 97 -2.35 12.39 6.00
N ASP A 98 -3.16 13.27 6.58
CA ASP A 98 -3.21 13.47 8.02
C ASP A 98 -3.54 12.17 8.75
N VAL A 99 -4.48 11.36 8.25
CA VAL A 99 -4.76 10.04 8.83
C VAL A 99 -3.55 9.12 8.69
N LEU A 100 -3.04 8.95 7.47
CA LEU A 100 -1.97 7.99 7.17
C LEU A 100 -0.65 8.28 7.90
N GLU A 101 -0.33 9.55 8.17
CA GLU A 101 0.87 9.93 8.93
C GLU A 101 0.77 9.58 10.42
N ASN A 102 -0.45 9.46 10.95
CA ASN A 102 -0.70 9.13 12.34
C ASN A 102 -0.97 7.65 12.57
N VAL A 103 -1.10 6.83 11.52
CA VAL A 103 -1.27 5.38 11.66
C VAL A 103 0.05 4.74 12.15
N PRO A 104 0.04 4.02 13.28
CA PRO A 104 1.24 3.37 13.79
C PRO A 104 1.71 2.25 12.85
N ALA A 105 3.02 2.03 12.77
CA ALA A 105 3.59 0.96 11.94
C ALA A 105 3.11 -0.44 12.34
N MET A 106 2.85 -0.63 13.64
CA MET A 106 2.19 -1.79 14.20
C MET A 106 1.20 -1.31 15.28
N PRO A 107 -0.10 -1.61 15.17
CA PRO A 107 -1.07 -1.15 16.15
C PRO A 107 -0.82 -1.79 17.53
N PRO A 108 -1.14 -1.08 18.63
CA PRO A 108 -0.91 -1.59 19.99
C PRO A 108 -1.57 -2.95 20.26
N SER A 109 -2.71 -3.24 19.61
CA SER A 109 -3.42 -4.52 19.69
C SER A 109 -2.60 -5.71 19.18
N ILE A 110 -1.70 -5.47 18.21
CA ILE A 110 -0.78 -6.47 17.66
C ILE A 110 0.54 -6.45 18.44
N ALA A 111 1.13 -5.27 18.65
CA ALA A 111 2.40 -5.12 19.36
C ALA A 111 2.37 -5.75 20.77
N ASN A 112 1.28 -5.53 21.50
CA ASN A 112 1.10 -6.04 22.86
C ASN A 112 0.43 -7.43 22.91
N SER A 113 0.16 -8.05 21.76
CA SER A 113 -0.50 -9.35 21.71
C SER A 113 0.34 -10.43 22.39
N LYS A 114 -0.27 -11.33 23.18
CA LYS A 114 0.46 -12.51 23.68
C LYS A 114 0.74 -13.54 22.59
N ASP A 115 0.07 -13.42 21.46
CA ASP A 115 0.24 -14.28 20.30
C ASP A 115 1.43 -13.80 19.47
N GLU A 116 2.57 -14.46 19.67
CA GLU A 116 3.81 -14.13 18.96
C GLU A 116 3.68 -14.28 17.46
N ARG A 117 2.88 -15.26 17.01
CA ARG A 117 2.65 -15.50 15.59
C ARG A 117 1.98 -14.31 14.92
N LYS A 118 1.00 -13.68 15.59
CA LYS A 118 0.36 -12.44 15.06
C LYS A 118 1.34 -11.31 14.81
N ARG A 119 2.38 -11.17 15.66
CA ARG A 119 3.44 -10.17 15.45
C ARG A 119 4.40 -10.56 14.33
N GLN A 120 4.76 -11.84 14.24
CA GLN A 120 5.66 -12.35 13.22
C GLN A 120 5.04 -12.31 11.81
N ASP A 121 3.73 -12.52 11.71
CA ASP A 121 2.98 -12.46 10.46
C ASP A 121 2.68 -11.01 10.01
N TRP A 122 3.08 -10.00 10.79
CA TRP A 122 2.91 -8.60 10.42
C TRP A 122 3.78 -8.25 9.21
N THR A 123 3.20 -7.55 8.24
CA THR A 123 3.87 -7.17 7.00
C THR A 123 3.32 -5.83 6.50
N CYS A 124 4.05 -5.18 5.58
CA CYS A 124 3.54 -3.97 4.93
C CYS A 124 2.23 -4.19 4.18
N ALA A 125 2.05 -5.36 3.55
CA ALA A 125 0.79 -5.69 2.89
C ALA A 125 -0.35 -5.74 3.91
N LYS A 126 -0.17 -6.44 5.04
CA LYS A 126 -1.17 -6.50 6.11
C LYS A 126 -1.52 -5.11 6.66
N TRP A 127 -0.50 -4.26 6.90
CA TRP A 127 -0.71 -2.88 7.35
C TRP A 127 -1.56 -2.06 6.37
N ILE A 128 -1.30 -2.17 5.06
CA ILE A 128 -2.11 -1.50 4.02
C ILE A 128 -3.55 -2.05 3.99
N ILE A 129 -3.72 -3.37 4.10
CA ILE A 129 -5.05 -3.99 4.12
C ILE A 129 -5.86 -3.50 5.32
N ASP A 130 -5.24 -3.46 6.51
CA ASP A 130 -5.89 -2.98 7.72
C ASP A 130 -6.31 -1.51 7.57
N ILE A 131 -5.46 -0.66 6.99
CA ILE A 131 -5.80 0.74 6.67
C ILE A 131 -7.02 0.83 5.74
N LEU A 132 -7.03 0.04 4.66
CA LEU A 132 -8.11 0.07 3.69
C LEU A 132 -9.44 -0.41 4.28
N LEU A 133 -9.41 -1.40 5.19
CA LEU A 133 -10.62 -1.89 5.85
C LEU A 133 -11.11 -0.98 6.97
N GLU A 134 -10.20 -0.34 7.71
CA GLU A 134 -10.54 0.53 8.84
C GLU A 134 -10.98 1.93 8.38
N PHE A 135 -10.23 2.54 7.46
CA PHE A 135 -10.44 3.93 7.04
C PHE A 135 -11.09 4.06 5.65
N GLY A 136 -11.03 3.03 4.81
CA GLY A 136 -11.62 3.04 3.47
C GLY A 136 -13.07 3.52 3.41
N PRO A 137 -13.98 3.04 4.28
CA PRO A 137 -15.36 3.51 4.30
C PRO A 137 -15.52 5.02 4.52
N ILE A 138 -14.65 5.64 5.33
CA ILE A 138 -14.65 7.09 5.59
C ILE A 138 -14.25 7.87 4.34
N TRP A 139 -13.51 7.23 3.42
CA TRP A 139 -13.09 7.83 2.16
C TRP A 139 -14.02 7.47 0.99
N GLY A 140 -15.17 6.84 1.25
CA GLY A 140 -16.05 6.34 0.18
C GLY A 140 -15.45 5.17 -0.61
N LEU A 141 -14.49 4.44 -0.02
CA LEU A 141 -13.93 3.20 -0.54
C LEU A 141 -14.44 2.04 0.32
N GLU A 142 -15.72 1.71 0.18
CA GLU A 142 -16.35 0.60 0.88
C GLU A 142 -16.24 -0.69 0.06
N PHE A 143 -15.77 -1.77 0.67
CA PHE A 143 -15.69 -3.06 0.02
C PHE A 143 -16.97 -3.85 0.26
N ASN A 144 -17.36 -4.64 -0.74
CA ASN A 144 -18.53 -5.48 -0.56
C ASN A 144 -18.30 -6.55 0.51
N ARG A 145 -19.39 -7.15 1.01
CA ARG A 145 -19.30 -8.18 2.07
C ARG A 145 -18.32 -9.32 1.81
N SER A 146 -18.07 -9.67 0.55
CA SER A 146 -17.12 -10.74 0.19
C SER A 146 -15.65 -10.33 0.32
N MET A 147 -15.38 -9.02 0.35
CA MET A 147 -14.06 -8.41 0.47
C MET A 147 -13.80 -7.72 1.83
N ASN A 148 -14.78 -7.73 2.74
CA ASN A 148 -14.63 -7.19 4.11
C ASN A 148 -13.77 -8.06 5.05
N THR A 149 -12.98 -8.98 4.51
CA THR A 149 -12.03 -9.76 5.29
C THR A 149 -10.62 -9.50 4.79
N GLU A 150 -9.68 -9.36 5.72
CA GLU A 150 -8.26 -9.12 5.45
C GLU A 150 -7.72 -10.09 4.39
N THR A 151 -8.00 -11.38 4.57
CA THR A 151 -7.56 -12.46 3.68
C THR A 151 -8.05 -12.28 2.25
N MET A 152 -9.35 -11.99 2.07
CA MET A 152 -9.92 -11.88 0.72
C MET A 152 -9.41 -10.64 -0.02
N LEU A 153 -9.38 -9.49 0.65
CA LEU A 153 -8.85 -8.26 0.07
C LEU A 153 -7.37 -8.41 -0.29
N TYR A 154 -6.59 -9.03 0.61
CA TYR A 154 -5.19 -9.36 0.35
C TYR A 154 -5.04 -10.22 -0.92
N TYR A 155 -5.78 -11.33 -1.02
CA TYR A 155 -5.67 -12.23 -2.17
C TYR A 155 -6.08 -11.57 -3.48
N GLU A 156 -7.13 -10.75 -3.47
CA GLU A 156 -7.58 -10.09 -4.70
C GLU A 156 -6.58 -9.02 -5.16
N ILE A 157 -6.07 -8.18 -4.26
CA ILE A 157 -5.00 -7.23 -4.59
C ILE A 157 -3.76 -7.96 -5.09
N TYR A 158 -3.37 -9.05 -4.43
CA TYR A 158 -2.22 -9.85 -4.80
C TYR A 158 -2.38 -10.51 -6.18
N LYS A 159 -3.59 -10.96 -6.53
CA LYS A 159 -3.94 -11.46 -7.86
C LYS A 159 -3.83 -10.36 -8.93
N GLN A 160 -4.22 -9.13 -8.63
CA GLN A 160 -4.01 -8.00 -9.55
C GLN A 160 -2.52 -7.67 -9.69
N ALA A 161 -1.76 -7.72 -8.59
CA ALA A 161 -0.32 -7.50 -8.60
C ALA A 161 0.43 -8.51 -9.49
N HIS A 162 -0.02 -9.77 -9.52
CA HIS A 162 0.53 -10.79 -10.40
C HIS A 162 0.41 -10.43 -11.90
N LYS A 163 -0.64 -9.71 -12.29
CA LYS A 163 -0.81 -9.26 -13.68
C LYS A 163 0.20 -8.17 -14.06
N LEU A 164 0.77 -7.46 -13.08
CA LEU A 164 1.81 -6.44 -13.31
C LEU A 164 3.19 -7.04 -13.59
N ASP A 165 3.42 -8.32 -13.29
CA ASP A 165 4.71 -8.97 -13.55
C ASP A 165 4.73 -9.56 -14.97
N GLU A 166 5.50 -8.91 -15.85
CA GLU A 166 5.67 -9.26 -17.28
C GLU A 166 6.11 -10.71 -17.50
N ALA A 167 6.73 -11.35 -16.49
CA ALA A 167 7.11 -12.76 -16.52
C ALA A 167 5.92 -13.72 -16.74
N PHE A 168 4.68 -13.28 -16.47
CA PHE A 168 3.47 -14.08 -16.61
C PHE A 168 2.68 -13.78 -17.88
N GLY A 169 3.22 -12.98 -18.81
CA GLY A 169 2.61 -12.75 -20.14
C GLY A 169 1.22 -12.13 -20.11
N SER A 170 0.81 -11.53 -18.98
CA SER A 170 -0.50 -10.89 -18.84
C SER A 170 -0.48 -9.49 -19.44
N PRO A 171 -1.53 -9.07 -20.17
CA PRO A 171 -1.60 -7.72 -20.72
C PRO A 171 -1.76 -6.72 -19.58
N THR A 172 -0.69 -5.99 -19.27
CA THR A 172 -0.77 -4.78 -18.44
C THR A 172 -1.31 -3.64 -19.28
N ARG A 173 -2.27 -2.89 -18.72
CA ARG A 173 -2.70 -1.65 -19.36
C ARG A 173 -1.65 -0.59 -19.01
N ARG A 174 -1.10 0.06 -20.02
CA ARG A 174 -0.27 1.25 -19.83
C ARG A 174 -1.18 2.47 -19.85
N GLU A 175 -1.13 3.24 -18.79
CA GLU A 175 -1.91 4.47 -18.64
C GLU A 175 -0.97 5.66 -18.60
N TYR A 176 -1.46 6.82 -19.02
CA TYR A 176 -0.72 8.07 -18.91
C TYR A 176 -0.80 8.60 -17.48
N ALA A 177 0.36 8.79 -16.86
CA ALA A 177 0.49 9.54 -15.62
C ALA A 177 0.37 11.05 -15.86
N LYS A 178 0.27 11.82 -14.77
CA LYS A 178 0.13 13.29 -14.79
C LYS A 178 1.22 14.04 -15.59
N ASP A 179 2.43 13.50 -15.64
CA ASP A 179 3.56 14.06 -16.38
C ASP A 179 3.61 13.60 -17.85
N GLY A 180 2.63 12.81 -18.28
CA GLY A 180 2.56 12.19 -19.61
C GLY A 180 3.40 10.93 -19.77
N SER A 181 4.11 10.47 -18.73
CA SER A 181 4.79 9.17 -18.76
C SER A 181 3.80 8.00 -18.76
N LEU A 182 4.22 6.86 -19.31
CA LEU A 182 3.43 5.63 -19.28
C LEU A 182 3.76 4.82 -18.04
N VAL A 183 2.72 4.46 -17.28
CA VAL A 183 2.83 3.62 -16.09
C VAL A 183 2.02 2.34 -16.30
N ASN A 184 2.60 1.20 -15.91
CA ASN A 184 1.88 -0.07 -15.92
C ASN A 184 0.84 -0.06 -14.78
N CYS A 185 -0.42 -0.26 -15.15
CA CYS A 185 -1.53 -0.21 -14.22
C CYS A 185 -2.48 -1.39 -14.42
N VAL A 186 -3.09 -1.84 -13.32
CA VAL A 186 -4.18 -2.81 -13.31
C VAL A 186 -5.30 -2.25 -12.42
N PRO A 187 -6.54 -2.12 -12.90
CA PRO A 187 -7.64 -1.68 -12.06
C PRO A 187 -8.00 -2.77 -11.04
N PHE A 188 -8.28 -2.36 -9.82
CA PHE A 188 -8.98 -3.20 -8.85
C PHE A 188 -10.41 -3.46 -9.36
N PRO A 189 -10.95 -4.70 -9.24
CA PRO A 189 -12.25 -5.01 -9.82
C PRO A 189 -13.37 -4.20 -9.16
N GLN A 190 -14.14 -3.48 -9.97
CA GLN A 190 -15.13 -2.52 -9.49
C GLN A 190 -16.33 -3.22 -8.84
N GLU A 191 -16.63 -4.46 -9.21
CA GLU A 191 -17.67 -5.29 -8.59
C GLU A 191 -17.44 -5.58 -7.09
N TYR A 192 -16.22 -5.33 -6.61
CA TYR A 192 -15.83 -5.53 -5.22
C TYR A 192 -15.90 -4.26 -4.36
N VAL A 193 -16.18 -3.10 -4.97
CA VAL A 193 -16.34 -1.83 -4.27
C VAL A 193 -17.81 -1.43 -4.31
N GLU A 194 -18.40 -1.24 -3.13
CA GLU A 194 -19.75 -0.69 -3.00
C GLU A 194 -19.67 0.81 -3.29
N MET A 195 -20.28 1.24 -4.39
CA MET A 195 -20.43 2.67 -4.68
C MET A 195 -21.63 3.16 -3.85
N ALA A 196 -21.34 3.96 -2.82
CA ALA A 196 -22.36 4.65 -2.01
C ALA A 196 -23.07 5.73 -2.82
#